data_AF-A0A6I3DMI8-F1
#
_entry.id   AF-A0A6I3DMI8-F1
#
_cell.length_a   1.000
_cell.length_b   1.000
_cell.length_c   1.000
_cell.angle_alpha   90.00
_cell.angle_beta   90.00
_cell.angle_gamma   90.00
#
_symmetry.space_group_name_H-M   'P 1'
#
loop_
_entity.id
_entity.type
_entity.pdbx_description
1 polymer ?
#
loop_
_entity_poly.entity_id
_entity_poly.type
_entity_poly.pdbx_seq_one_letter_code
_entity_poly.pdbx_strand_id
1 'polypeptide(L)'
;MVSNPLTDPEWADRSVAFIDRVVATVRKYTTQPLVTTARGIVFGLLASFGVITGLVLLLVGLVRGLQAALDAVVDHQTSVWISYFILSALFLVIGIVLMRKRYTPEEEK
;
A
#
# COMPACT_ATOMS: atom_id res chain seq x y z
N MET A 1 -49.23 19.18 7.79
CA MET A 1 -49.26 20.63 7.46
C MET A 1 -48.03 20.93 6.62
N VAL A 2 -48.18 21.67 5.52
CA VAL A 2 -47.04 22.09 4.68
C VAL A 2 -46.20 23.10 5.49
N SER A 3 -44.94 22.77 5.75
CA SER A 3 -43.99 23.70 6.37
C SER A 3 -43.81 24.91 5.45
N ASN A 4 -44.14 26.10 5.94
CA ASN A 4 -44.14 27.35 5.18
C ASN A 4 -43.44 28.44 6.01
N PRO A 5 -42.61 29.31 5.37
CA PRO A 5 -41.80 30.34 6.05
C PRO A 5 -42.57 31.29 6.97
N LEU A 6 -43.88 31.46 6.78
CA LEU A 6 -44.68 32.40 7.54
C LEU A 6 -45.43 31.76 8.72
N THR A 7 -45.43 30.43 8.83
CA THR A 7 -46.26 29.69 9.82
C THR A 7 -45.48 28.62 10.59
N ASP A 8 -44.26 28.30 10.18
CA ASP A 8 -43.42 27.28 10.82
C ASP A 8 -42.09 27.91 11.28
N PRO A 9 -41.86 28.10 12.60
CA PRO A 9 -40.67 28.76 13.12
C PRO A 9 -39.37 27.99 12.84
N GLU A 10 -39.42 26.68 12.61
CA GLU A 10 -38.24 25.85 12.30
C GLU A 10 -37.92 25.79 10.79
N TRP A 11 -38.70 26.48 9.95
CA TRP A 11 -38.55 26.40 8.50
C TRP A 11 -37.16 26.85 8.02
N ALA A 12 -36.61 27.89 8.65
CA ALA A 12 -35.29 28.42 8.32
C ALA A 12 -34.20 27.38 8.60
N ASP A 13 -34.19 26.82 9.82
CA ASP A 13 -33.19 25.83 10.23
C ASP A 13 -33.25 24.57 9.38
N ARG A 14 -34.47 24.08 9.06
CA ARG A 14 -34.63 22.90 8.18
C ARG A 14 -34.12 23.16 6.77
N SER A 15 -34.36 24.36 6.23
CA SER A 15 -33.91 24.74 4.88
C SER A 15 -32.39 24.86 4.81
N VAL A 16 -31.77 25.50 5.82
CA VAL A 16 -30.31 25.58 5.94
C VAL A 16 -29.70 24.20 6.11
N ALA A 17 -30.27 23.35 6.97
CA ALA A 17 -29.80 21.99 7.17
C ALA A 17 -29.92 21.12 5.92
N PHE A 18 -30.91 21.38 5.06
CA PHE A 18 -31.04 20.70 3.76
C PHE A 18 -29.95 21.15 2.79
N ILE A 19 -29.72 22.45 2.66
CA ILE A 19 -28.66 23.03 1.81
C ILE A 19 -27.29 22.51 2.24
N ASP A 20 -26.99 22.54 3.54
CA ASP A 20 -25.73 22.04 4.08
C ASP A 20 -25.53 20.56 3.77
N ARG A 21 -26.58 19.74 3.88
CA ARG A 21 -26.53 18.31 3.53
C ARG A 21 -26.21 18.08 2.05
N VAL A 22 -26.78 18.87 1.16
CA VAL A 22 -26.53 18.79 -0.29
C VAL A 22 -25.10 19.23 -0.60
N VAL A 23 -24.64 20.35 -0.05
CA VAL A 23 -23.26 20.85 -0.24
C VAL A 23 -22.24 19.86 0.32
N ALA A 24 -22.49 19.31 1.52
CA ALA A 24 -21.65 18.30 2.12
C ALA A 24 -21.60 17.03 1.26
N THR A 25 -22.73 16.63 0.67
CA THR A 25 -22.80 15.47 -0.25
C THR A 25 -21.94 15.71 -1.49
N VAL A 26 -22.08 16.87 -2.15
CA VAL A 26 -21.25 17.22 -3.32
C VAL A 26 -19.77 17.26 -2.96
N ARG A 27 -19.40 17.90 -1.84
CA ARG A 27 -18.02 17.96 -1.36
C ARG A 27 -17.44 16.58 -1.05
N LYS A 28 -18.25 15.69 -0.46
CA LYS A 28 -17.86 14.32 -0.12
C LYS A 28 -17.55 13.49 -1.37
N TYR A 29 -18.26 13.71 -2.48
CA TYR A 29 -18.03 12.96 -3.72
C TYR A 29 -17.00 13.61 -4.66
N THR A 30 -16.77 14.93 -4.57
CA THR A 30 -15.88 15.63 -5.52
C THR A 30 -14.52 15.95 -4.91
N THR A 31 -14.47 16.52 -3.70
CA THR A 31 -13.23 17.08 -3.15
C THR A 31 -12.47 16.09 -2.29
N GLN A 32 -13.17 15.39 -1.39
CA GLN A 32 -12.54 14.46 -0.46
C GLN A 32 -11.83 13.28 -1.16
N PRO A 33 -12.44 12.56 -2.12
CA PRO A 33 -11.78 11.44 -2.79
C PRO A 33 -10.63 11.90 -3.67
N LEU A 34 -10.74 13.06 -4.29
CA LEU A 34 -9.68 13.60 -5.15
C LEU A 34 -8.41 13.91 -4.34
N VAL A 35 -8.55 14.58 -3.20
CA VAL A 35 -7.41 14.93 -2.34
C VAL A 35 -6.79 13.69 -1.71
N THR A 36 -7.60 12.74 -1.25
CA THR A 36 -7.09 11.50 -0.66
C THR A 36 -6.36 10.64 -1.70
N THR A 37 -6.92 10.51 -2.91
CA THR A 37 -6.27 9.80 -4.02
C THR A 37 -4.96 10.46 -4.41
N ALA A 38 -4.95 11.79 -4.57
CA ALA A 38 -3.74 12.54 -4.89
C ALA A 38 -2.65 12.34 -3.83
N ARG A 39 -3.01 12.41 -2.53
CA ARG A 39 -2.08 12.11 -1.43
C ARG A 39 -1.59 10.68 -1.48
N GLY A 40 -2.49 9.71 -1.71
CA GLY A 40 -2.13 8.30 -1.85
C GLY A 40 -1.13 8.07 -2.97
N ILE A 41 -1.27 8.75 -4.11
CA ILE A 41 -0.34 8.67 -5.24
C ILE A 41 1.02 9.28 -4.87
N VAL A 42 1.04 10.49 -4.32
CA VAL A 42 2.31 11.18 -3.99
C VAL A 42 3.07 10.41 -2.90
N PHE A 43 2.42 10.07 -1.79
CA PHE A 43 3.05 9.31 -0.72
C PHE A 43 3.38 7.89 -1.16
N GLY A 44 2.53 7.25 -1.97
CA GLY A 44 2.79 5.93 -2.53
C GLY A 44 4.02 5.92 -3.44
N LEU A 45 4.18 6.95 -4.28
CA LEU A 45 5.35 7.10 -5.14
C LEU A 45 6.62 7.38 -4.34
N LEU A 46 6.58 8.26 -3.33
CA LEU A 46 7.73 8.51 -2.46
C LEU A 46 8.12 7.26 -1.66
N ALA A 47 7.12 6.54 -1.13
CA ALA A 47 7.33 5.30 -0.40
C ALA A 47 7.88 4.20 -1.32
N SER A 48 7.42 4.10 -2.57
CA SER A 48 7.90 3.09 -3.50
C SER A 48 9.39 3.26 -3.81
N PHE A 49 9.87 4.48 -3.99
CA PHE A 49 11.31 4.73 -4.13
C PHE A 49 12.09 4.22 -2.92
N GLY A 50 11.65 4.55 -1.69
CA GLY A 50 12.30 4.07 -0.47
C GLY A 50 12.31 2.54 -0.35
N VAL A 51 11.18 1.90 -0.63
CA VAL A 51 11.05 0.42 -0.60
C VAL A 51 11.93 -0.23 -1.66
N ILE A 52 11.92 0.27 -2.90
CA ILE A 52 12.72 -0.27 -4.01
C ILE A 52 14.21 -0.11 -3.70
N THR A 53 14.65 1.07 -3.30
CA THR A 53 16.06 1.31 -2.94
C THR A 53 16.48 0.43 -1.77
N GLY A 54 15.67 0.34 -0.72
CA GLY A 54 15.94 -0.53 0.42
C GLY A 54 16.04 -1.99 0.02
N LEU A 55 15.14 -2.47 -0.84
CA LEU A 55 15.16 -3.83 -1.35
C LEU A 55 16.41 -4.12 -2.19
N VAL A 56 16.82 -3.20 -3.06
CA VAL A 56 18.06 -3.34 -3.84
C VAL A 56 19.28 -3.39 -2.92
N LEU A 57 19.40 -2.47 -1.96
CA LEU A 57 20.51 -2.45 -1.01
C LEU A 57 20.56 -3.71 -0.15
N LEU A 58 19.40 -4.19 0.30
CA LEU A 58 19.28 -5.44 1.04
C LEU A 58 19.80 -6.62 0.21
N LEU A 59 19.42 -6.71 -1.07
CA LEU A 59 19.88 -7.79 -1.94
C LEU A 59 21.37 -7.73 -2.22
N VAL A 60 21.89 -6.53 -2.52
CA VAL A 60 23.33 -6.34 -2.67
C VAL A 60 24.08 -6.74 -1.39
N GLY A 61 23.56 -6.34 -0.23
CA GLY A 61 24.11 -6.71 1.08
C GLY A 61 24.08 -8.20 1.33
N LEU A 62 22.98 -8.90 1.01
CA LEU A 62 22.88 -10.34 1.14
C LEU A 62 23.86 -11.07 0.22
N VAL A 63 23.94 -10.69 -1.06
CA VAL A 63 24.89 -11.29 -2.02
C VAL A 63 26.31 -11.11 -1.52
N ARG A 64 26.70 -9.85 -1.22
CA ARG A 64 28.06 -9.50 -0.79
C ARG A 64 28.42 -10.15 0.54
N GLY A 65 27.49 -10.14 1.51
CA GLY A 65 27.69 -10.75 2.82
C GLY A 65 27.83 -12.25 2.74
N LEU A 66 27.00 -12.91 1.91
CA LEU A 66 27.07 -14.36 1.72
C LEU A 66 28.36 -14.76 1.00
N GLN A 67 28.77 -14.03 -0.04
CA GLN A 67 30.05 -14.24 -0.72
C GLN A 67 31.23 -14.09 0.25
N ALA A 68 31.27 -13.01 1.04
CA ALA A 68 32.34 -12.78 2.01
C ALA A 68 32.38 -13.86 3.10
N ALA A 69 31.22 -14.34 3.56
CA ALA A 69 31.14 -15.41 4.55
C ALA A 69 31.61 -16.76 3.98
N LEU A 70 31.27 -17.05 2.72
CA LEU A 70 31.65 -18.30 2.04
C LEU A 70 33.12 -18.32 1.60
N ASP A 71 33.69 -17.16 1.25
CA ASP A 71 35.11 -17.01 0.87
C ASP A 71 36.07 -17.40 2.01
N ALA A 72 35.60 -17.36 3.26
CA ALA A 72 36.36 -17.82 4.42
C ALA A 72 36.49 -19.35 4.50
N VAL A 73 35.67 -20.11 3.77
CA VAL A 73 35.57 -21.57 3.87
C VAL A 73 35.86 -22.25 2.53
N VAL A 74 35.57 -21.59 1.41
CA VAL A 74 35.64 -22.16 0.06
C VAL A 74 36.36 -21.20 -0.87
N ASP A 75 37.03 -21.75 -1.89
CA ASP A 75 37.62 -20.97 -2.98
C ASP A 75 36.63 -19.94 -3.57
N HIS A 76 37.15 -18.74 -3.84
CA HIS A 76 36.39 -17.56 -4.25
C HIS A 76 35.47 -17.85 -5.44
N GLN A 77 35.94 -18.66 -6.40
CA GLN A 77 35.18 -18.97 -7.59
C GLN A 77 33.94 -19.81 -7.26
N THR A 78 34.04 -20.71 -6.28
CA THR A 78 32.93 -21.57 -5.85
C THR A 78 31.95 -20.80 -4.94
N SER A 79 32.46 -19.89 -4.11
CA SER A 79 31.66 -19.01 -3.24
C SER A 79 30.61 -18.20 -4.01
N VAL A 80 30.99 -17.66 -5.17
CA VAL A 80 30.09 -16.90 -6.05
C VAL A 80 28.90 -17.76 -6.51
N TRP A 81 29.15 -18.97 -7.02
CA TRP A 81 28.08 -19.85 -7.48
C TRP A 81 27.15 -20.32 -6.36
N ILE A 82 27.72 -20.70 -5.21
CA ILE A 82 26.92 -21.12 -4.04
C ILE A 82 26.02 -19.96 -3.58
N SER A 83 26.53 -18.73 -3.57
CA SER A 83 25.74 -17.56 -3.19
C SER A 83 24.51 -17.36 -4.09
N TYR A 84 24.65 -17.56 -5.40
CA TYR A 84 23.54 -17.47 -6.36
C TYR A 84 22.53 -18.60 -6.19
N PHE A 85 22.98 -19.83 -5.91
CA PHE A 85 22.09 -20.95 -5.65
C PHE A 85 21.27 -20.74 -4.37
N ILE A 86 21.90 -20.26 -3.30
CA ILE A 86 21.22 -19.97 -2.03
C ILE A 86 20.18 -18.85 -2.22
N LEU A 87 20.54 -17.77 -2.90
CA LEU A 87 19.62 -16.66 -3.17
C LEU A 87 18.45 -17.09 -4.06
N SER A 88 18.72 -17.87 -5.11
CA SER A 88 17.68 -18.41 -5.98
C SER A 88 16.71 -19.31 -5.22
N ALA A 89 17.23 -20.19 -4.36
CA ALA A 89 16.42 -21.05 -3.50
C ALA A 89 15.57 -20.23 -2.50
N LEU A 90 16.17 -19.23 -1.85
CA LEU A 90 15.48 -18.33 -0.93
C LEU A 90 14.31 -17.62 -1.63
N PHE A 91 14.55 -17.04 -2.81
CA PHE A 91 13.51 -16.38 -3.59
C PHE A 91 12.42 -17.33 -4.07
N LEU A 92 12.78 -18.55 -4.45
CA LEU A 92 11.81 -19.56 -4.88
C LEU A 92 10.90 -19.97 -3.70
N VAL A 93 11.46 -20.16 -2.50
CA VAL A 93 10.67 -20.44 -1.29
C VAL A 93 9.75 -19.27 -0.96
N ILE A 94 10.25 -18.03 -0.98
CA ILE A 94 9.43 -16.83 -0.77
C ILE A 94 8.29 -16.77 -1.81
N GLY A 95 8.60 -17.00 -3.09
CA GLY A 95 7.63 -17.03 -4.17
C GLY A 95 6.54 -18.09 -3.94
N ILE A 96 6.90 -19.30 -3.51
CA ILE A 96 5.94 -20.36 -3.16
C ILE A 96 5.06 -19.90 -1.99
N VAL A 97 5.63 -19.36 -0.92
CA VAL A 97 4.87 -18.91 0.26
C VAL A 97 3.87 -17.81 -0.12
N LEU A 98 4.30 -16.81 -0.89
CA LEU A 98 3.42 -15.75 -1.39
C LEU A 98 2.33 -16.31 -2.29
N MET A 99 2.67 -17.27 -3.17
CA MET A 99 1.68 -17.94 -4.02
C MET A 99 0.67 -18.77 -3.24
N ARG A 100 1.05 -19.38 -2.10
CA ARG A 100 0.08 -20.08 -1.24
C ARG A 100 -0.89 -19.12 -0.58
N LYS A 101 -0.45 -17.92 -0.23
CA LYS A 101 -1.28 -16.87 0.38
C LYS A 101 -2.23 -16.18 -0.62
N ARG A 102 -2.05 -16.38 -1.93
CA ARG A 102 -2.93 -15.80 -2.95
C ARG A 102 -4.34 -16.39 -2.95
N TYR A 103 -4.49 -17.62 -2.44
CA TYR A 103 -5.78 -18.30 -2.32
C TYR A 103 -6.21 -18.27 -0.85
N THR A 104 -6.68 -17.12 -0.39
CA THR A 104 -7.61 -17.10 0.74
C THR A 104 -8.95 -17.58 0.16
N PRO A 105 -9.49 -18.74 0.57
CA PRO A 105 -10.89 -19.05 0.27
C PRO A 105 -11.73 -17.90 0.82
N GLU A 106 -12.65 -17.36 0.03
CA GLU A 106 -13.65 -16.42 0.54
C GLU A 106 -14.24 -17.02 1.81
N GLU A 107 -14.05 -16.36 2.97
CA GLU A 107 -14.85 -16.65 4.14
C GLU A 107 -16.28 -16.24 3.78
N GLU A 108 -17.05 -17.22 3.33
CA GLU A 108 -18.50 -17.17 3.37
C GLU A 108 -18.89 -17.17 4.86
N LYS A 109 -19.14 -15.98 5.42
CA LYS A 109 -20.10 -15.71 6.52
C LYS A 109 -20.26 -14.22 6.83
#